data_AF-X1H1T1-F1
#
_entry.id   AF-X1H1T1-F1
#
_cell.length_a   1.000
_cell.length_b   1.000
_cell.length_c   1.000
_cell.angle_alpha   90.00
_cell.angle_beta   90.00
_cell.angle_gamma   90.00
#
_symmetry.space_group_name_H-M   'P 1'
#
loop_
_entity.id
_entity.type
_entity.pdbx_description
1 polymer ?
#
loop_
_entity_poly.entity_id
_entity_poly.type
_entity_poly.pdbx_seq_one_letter_code
_entity_poly.pdbx_strand_id
1 'polypeptide(L)' 'MVKKLTLTLDSKVIEAAKVYAKKNNMSLSGIVGLYFKTLSSEINNNKIPPITKELSGIARFTTAKSDKELLEEALTKRFA' A
#
# COMPACT_ATOMS: atom_id res chain seq x y z
N MET A 1 26.07 0.83 -7.78
CA MET A 1 26.26 -0.21 -8.82
C MET A 1 24.92 -0.83 -9.17
N VAL A 2 24.62 -1.03 -10.45
CA VAL A 2 23.42 -1.76 -10.91
C VAL A 2 23.75 -3.25 -10.97
N LYS A 3 22.93 -4.10 -10.35
CA LYS A 3 23.08 -5.57 -10.37
C LYS A 3 21.85 -6.20 -11.04
N LYS A 4 22.07 -7.29 -11.79
CA LYS A 4 20.99 -8.07 -12.41
C LYS A 4 20.62 -9.22 -11.48
N LEU A 5 19.32 -9.44 -11.29
CA LEU A 5 18.77 -10.54 -10.51
C LEU A 5 17.82 -11.33 -11.41
N THR A 6 18.02 -12.65 -11.46
CA THR A 6 17.15 -13.58 -12.20
C THR A 6 16.40 -14.44 -11.20
N LEU A 7 15.08 -14.54 -11.36
CA LEU A 7 14.20 -15.32 -10.49
C LEU A 7 13.53 -16.41 -11.31
N THR A 8 13.53 -17.64 -10.80
CA THR A 8 12.77 -18.76 -11.38
C THR A 8 11.43 -18.85 -10.68
N LEU A 9 10.34 -18.79 -11.46
CA LEU A 9 8.96 -18.76 -10.96
C LEU A 9 8.08 -19.55 -11.92
N ASP A 10 6.91 -19.98 -11.44
CA ASP A 10 5.89 -20.57 -12.29
C ASP A 10 5.45 -19.59 -13.40
N SER A 11 5.27 -20.10 -14.62
CA SER A 11 4.88 -19.28 -15.77
C SER A 11 3.54 -18.56 -15.57
N LYS A 12 2.59 -19.17 -14.86
CA LYS A 12 1.29 -18.55 -14.53
C LYS A 12 1.46 -17.33 -13.62
N VAL A 13 2.42 -17.38 -12.70
CA VAL A 13 2.73 -16.26 -11.80
C VAL A 13 3.36 -15.11 -12.60
N ILE A 14 4.25 -15.42 -13.54
CA ILE A 14 4.88 -14.43 -14.43
C ILE A 14 3.81 -13.72 -15.27
N GLU A 15 2.85 -14.45 -15.83
CA GLU A 15 1.77 -13.87 -16.63
C GLU A 15 0.82 -13.00 -15.80
N ALA A 16 0.41 -13.47 -14.62
CA ALA A 16 -0.41 -12.67 -13.70
C ALA A 16 0.30 -11.35 -13.33
N ALA A 17 1.60 -11.40 -13.06
CA ALA A 17 2.39 -10.22 -12.75
C ALA A 17 2.48 -9.25 -13.94
N LYS A 18 2.63 -9.75 -15.18
CA LYS A 18 2.64 -8.90 -16.39
C LYS A 18 1.32 -8.16 -16.60
N VAL A 19 0.20 -8.86 -16.40
CA VAL A 19 -1.14 -8.25 -16.48
C VAL A 19 -1.29 -7.14 -15.46
N TYR A 20 -0.89 -7.39 -14.21
CA TYR A 20 -0.92 -6.38 -13.15
C TYR A 20 -0.03 -5.17 -13.50
N ALA A 21 1.19 -5.42 -13.99
CA ALA A 21 2.13 -4.38 -14.38
C ALA A 21 1.56 -3.46 -15.47
N LYS A 22 0.97 -4.05 -16.52
CA LYS A 22 0.31 -3.31 -17.59
C LYS A 22 -0.86 -2.47 -17.08
N LYS A 23 -1.71 -3.04 -16.22
CA LYS A 23 -2.85 -2.33 -15.64
C LYS A 23 -2.43 -1.11 -14.82
N ASN A 24 -1.30 -1.19 -14.13
CA ASN A 24 -0.79 -0.11 -13.29
C ASN A 24 0.23 0.80 -14.00
N ASN A 25 0.43 0.64 -15.32
CA ASN A 25 1.43 1.37 -16.11
C ASN A 25 2.86 1.29 -15.51
N MET A 26 3.23 0.12 -15.01
CA MET A 26 4.52 -0.17 -14.37
C MET A 26 5.26 -1.30 -15.09
N SER A 27 6.58 -1.36 -14.92
CA SER A 27 7.37 -2.51 -15.36
C SER A 27 7.40 -3.61 -14.30
N LEU A 28 7.61 -4.85 -14.74
CA LEU A 28 7.75 -6.01 -13.83
C LEU A 28 8.92 -5.83 -12.85
N SER A 29 10.06 -5.34 -13.35
CA SER A 29 11.23 -5.02 -12.54
C SER A 29 10.97 -3.89 -11.54
N GLY A 30 10.13 -2.91 -11.91
CA GLY A 30 9.71 -1.83 -11.01
C GLY A 30 8.87 -2.34 -9.84
N ILE A 31 7.92 -3.24 -10.09
CA ILE A 31 7.09 -3.88 -9.06
C ILE A 31 7.97 -4.67 -8.08
N VAL A 32 8.84 -5.53 -8.61
CA VAL A 32 9.72 -6.38 -7.80
C VAL A 32 10.72 -5.53 -7.01
N GLY A 33 11.26 -4.48 -7.63
CA GLY A 33 12.14 -3.52 -6.94
C GLY A 33 11.45 -2.79 -5.79
N LEU A 34 10.19 -2.39 -5.97
CA LEU A 34 9.39 -1.79 -4.90
C LEU A 34 9.16 -2.79 -3.76
N TYR A 35 8.83 -4.05 -4.07
CA TYR A 35 8.67 -5.10 -3.08
C TYR A 35 9.95 -5.36 -2.28
N PHE A 36 11.11 -5.44 -2.93
CA PHE A 36 12.38 -5.57 -2.20
C PHE A 36 12.67 -4.36 -1.32
N LYS A 37 12.29 -3.15 -1.76
CA LYS A 37 12.40 -1.94 -0.95
C LYS A 37 11.47 -1.97 0.26
N THR A 38 10.25 -2.50 0.13
CA THR A 38 9.33 -2.66 1.28
C THR A 38 9.85 -3.70 2.27
N LEU A 39 10.41 -4.82 1.79
CA LEU A 39 11.03 -5.83 2.65
C LEU A 39 12.22 -5.25 3.45
N SER A 40 13.04 -4.38 2.85
CA SER A 40 14.12 -3.72 3.60
C SER A 40 13.66 -2.55 4.47
N SER A 41 12.42 -2.07 4.29
CA SER A 41 11.85 -0.98 5.07
C SER A 41 11.34 -1.42 6.43
N GLU A 42 11.02 -2.71 6.62
CA GLU A 42 10.75 -3.27 7.97
C GLU A 42 11.98 -3.21 8.89
N ILE A 43 13.19 -3.06 8.33
CA ILE A 43 14.43 -2.91 9.11
C ILE A 43 14.63 -1.47 9.58
N ASN A 44 13.89 -0.49 9.05
CA ASN A 44 14.00 0.92 9.43
C ASN A 44 12.64 1.52 9.79
N ASN A 45 12.22 1.24 11.02
CA ASN A 45 11.33 2.06 11.86
C ASN A 45 10.13 2.72 11.16
N ASN A 46 8.92 2.17 11.35
CA ASN A 46 7.66 2.81 11.75
C ASN A 46 7.36 4.29 11.37
N LYS A 47 7.98 4.85 10.33
CA LYS A 47 7.75 6.22 9.89
C LYS A 47 6.66 6.16 8.85
N ILE A 48 5.47 6.51 9.30
CA ILE A 48 4.32 6.86 8.46
C ILE A 48 4.85 7.70 7.27
N PRO A 49 4.67 7.24 6.01
CA PRO A 49 5.11 7.97 4.83
C PRO A 49 4.68 9.45 4.87
N PRO A 50 5.46 10.39 4.31
CA PRO A 50 5.19 11.82 4.43
C PRO A 50 3.75 12.21 4.06
N ILE A 51 3.26 11.68 2.94
CA ILE A 51 1.89 11.95 2.48
C ILE A 51 0.83 11.41 3.43
N THR A 52 1.04 10.21 3.99
CA THR A 52 0.13 9.64 4.99
C THR A 52 0.22 10.37 6.33
N LYS A 53 1.38 10.94 6.67
CA LYS A 53 1.57 11.76 7.87
C LYS A 53 0.82 13.08 7.75
N GLU A 54 0.92 13.73 6.59
CA GLU A 54 0.15 14.93 6.26
C GLU A 54 -1.35 14.66 6.32
N LEU A 55 -1.80 13.51 5.79
CA LEU A 55 -3.21 13.10 5.85
C LEU A 55 -3.70 12.76 7.27
N SER A 56 -2.86 12.10 8.08
CA SER A 56 -3.24 11.57 9.39
C SER A 56 -3.66 12.63 10.41
N GLY A 57 -3.25 13.90 10.22
CA GLY A 57 -3.61 15.01 11.11
C GLY A 57 -4.78 15.87 10.62
N ILE A 58 -5.32 15.60 9.43
CA ILE A 58 -6.42 16.38 8.84
C ILE A 58 -7.74 16.07 9.56
N ALA A 59 -7.91 14.82 9.97
CA ALA A 59 -9.06 14.38 10.75
C ALA A 59 -8.77 14.50 12.25
N ARG A 60 -8.83 15.72 12.80
CA ARG A 60 -8.89 15.91 14.26
C ARG A 60 -10.31 15.67 14.71
N PHE A 61 -10.60 14.44 15.14
CA PHE A 61 -11.86 14.15 15.82
C PHE A 61 -11.75 14.60 17.28
N THR A 62 -12.38 15.72 17.62
CA THR A 62 -12.59 16.15 19.02
C THR A 62 -13.86 15.52 19.60
N THR A 63 -14.22 14.32 19.14
CA THR A 63 -15.46 13.67 19.53
C THR A 63 -15.19 12.67 20.63
N ALA A 64 -15.94 12.76 21.73
CA ALA A 64 -15.93 11.75 22.79
C ALA A 64 -16.45 10.36 22.33
N LYS A 65 -16.91 10.26 21.08
CA LYS A 65 -17.36 9.03 20.45
C LYS A 65 -16.17 8.15 20.09
N SER A 66 -16.29 6.87 20.42
CA SER A 66 -15.35 5.83 20.02
C SER A 66 -15.37 5.59 18.51
N ASP A 67 -14.28 5.03 17.98
CA ASP A 67 -14.14 4.69 16.55
C ASP A 67 -15.31 3.84 16.03
N LYS A 68 -15.86 2.96 16.87
CA LYS A 68 -17.00 2.11 16.53
C LYS A 68 -18.28 2.92 16.32
N GLU A 69 -18.54 3.89 17.18
CA GLU A 69 -19.74 4.74 17.08
C GLU A 69 -19.68 5.64 15.84
N LEU A 70 -18.49 6.15 15.51
CA LEU A 70 -18.27 6.94 14.29
C LEU A 70 -18.49 6.09 13.03
N LEU A 71 -18.04 4.83 13.03
CA LEU A 71 -18.22 3.91 11.92
C LEU A 71 -19.70 3.57 11.71
N GLU A 72 -20.43 3.23 12.78
CA GLU A 72 -21.87 2.94 12.72
C GLU A 72 -22.68 4.14 12.20
N GLU A 73 -22.35 5.36 12.66
CA GLU A 73 -22.98 6.60 12.18
C GLU A 73 -22.73 6.83 10.68
N ALA A 74 -21.48 6.65 10.22
CA ALA A 74 -21.11 6.82 8.82
C ALA A 74 -21.79 5.79 7.90
N LEU A 75 -21.90 4.52 8.36
CA LEU A 75 -22.59 3.47 7.63
C LEU A 75 -24.09 3.76 7.55
N THR A 76 -24.71 4.13 8.67
CA THR A 76 -26.13 4.50 8.72
C THR A 76 -26.42 5.65 7.76
N LYS A 77 -25.60 6.72 7.77
CA LYS A 77 -25.78 7.87 6.87
C LYS A 77 -25.59 7.55 5.39
N ARG A 78 -24.77 6.56 5.05
CA ARG A 78 -24.49 6.17 3.66
C ARG A 78 -25.60 5.30 3.06
N PHE A 79 -26.29 4.52 3.89
CA PHE A 79 -27.28 3.54 3.47
C PHE A 79 -28.73 3.87 3.90
N ALA A 80 -28.94 4.98 4.60
CA ALA A 80 -30.24 5.60 4.83
C ALA A 80 -30.57 6.60 3.71
#